data_AF-A0A923ETZ0-F1
#
_entry.id   AF-A0A923ETZ0-F1
#
_cell.length_a   1.000
_cell.length_b   1.000
_cell.length_c   1.000
_cell.angle_alpha   90.00
_cell.angle_beta   90.00
_cell.angle_gamma   90.00
#
_symmetry.space_group_name_H-M   'P 1'
#
loop_
_entity.id
_entity.type
_entity.pdbx_description
1 polymer ?
#
loop_
_entity_poly.entity_id
_entity_poly.type
_entity_poly.pdbx_seq_one_letter_code
_entity_poly.pdbx_strand_id
1 'polypeptide(L)'
;MTTTDPTGHRGPSPARDDVHEVGALPGTRIEWVIAAARASGLLLALRAAEVAGRAAPPPPLDSGRALRAWARVVRPVLDRSGCTTVGVGLDDLRIVAAAAAALGSALCRSRAGGTADPVVEVLRADAAAQQVTAEDLVAQLARVHGVLTAAGPGSAAEIWWAGATPRG
;
A
#
# COMPACT_ATOMS: atom_id res chain seq x y z
N MET A 1 -6.34 -17.01 -58.60
CA MET A 1 -5.13 -17.21 -57.78
C MET A 1 -4.98 -16.02 -56.84
N THR A 2 -5.54 -16.16 -55.63
CA THR A 2 -4.81 -16.10 -54.33
C THR A 2 -3.34 -15.64 -54.43
N THR A 3 -2.78 -14.70 -53.67
CA THR A 3 -2.89 -14.46 -52.22
C THR A 3 -2.07 -13.22 -51.80
N THR A 4 -2.66 -12.41 -50.92
CA THR A 4 -2.14 -11.50 -49.86
C THR A 4 -1.14 -10.38 -50.14
N ASP A 5 -1.68 -9.17 -49.97
CA ASP A 5 -1.10 -7.99 -49.32
C ASP A 5 -0.66 -8.30 -47.86
N PRO A 6 0.57 -7.96 -47.43
CA PRO A 6 1.02 -8.08 -46.05
C PRO A 6 0.76 -6.78 -45.27
N THR A 7 -0.49 -6.36 -45.16
CA THR A 7 -0.85 -5.34 -44.17
C THR A 7 -0.85 -5.99 -42.78
N GLY A 8 0.32 -5.98 -42.16
CA GLY A 8 0.49 -6.28 -40.74
C GLY A 8 -0.26 -5.24 -39.90
N HIS A 9 -1.57 -5.41 -39.76
CA HIS A 9 -2.35 -4.82 -38.70
C HIS A 9 -1.84 -5.39 -37.37
N ARG A 10 -0.82 -4.75 -36.81
CA ARG A 10 -0.64 -4.72 -35.35
C ARG A 10 -1.88 -4.02 -34.80
N GLY A 11 -2.86 -4.81 -34.38
CA GLY A 11 -3.90 -4.31 -33.49
C GLY A 11 -3.25 -3.63 -32.28
N PRO A 12 -3.93 -2.66 -31.64
CA PRO A 12 -3.41 -2.03 -30.44
C PRO A 12 -3.08 -3.12 -29.42
N SER A 13 -1.80 -3.22 -29.07
CA SER A 13 -1.35 -3.98 -27.92
C SER A 13 -2.20 -3.52 -26.72
N PRO A 14 -2.77 -4.43 -25.92
CA PRO A 14 -3.45 -4.01 -24.70
C PRO A 14 -2.46 -3.13 -23.93
N ALA A 15 -2.97 -1.97 -23.50
CA ALA A 15 -2.22 -0.95 -22.79
C ALA A 15 -1.25 -1.62 -21.81
N ARG A 16 0.05 -1.33 -21.95
CA ARG A 16 0.96 -1.54 -20.84
C ARG A 16 0.38 -0.67 -19.73
N ASP A 17 -0.18 -1.31 -18.71
CA ASP A 17 -0.59 -0.67 -17.47
C ASP A 17 0.44 0.41 -17.13
N ASP A 18 -0.03 1.60 -16.78
CA ASP A 18 0.83 2.76 -16.49
C ASP A 18 1.76 2.44 -15.31
N VAL A 19 2.92 1.85 -15.63
CA VAL A 19 3.97 1.54 -14.67
C VAL A 19 4.68 2.84 -14.36
N HIS A 20 4.56 3.27 -13.11
CA HIS A 20 5.30 4.40 -12.59
C HIS A 20 6.69 3.93 -12.15
N GLU A 21 7.73 4.51 -12.74
CA GLU A 21 9.09 4.30 -12.29
C GLU A 21 9.34 5.09 -11.02
N VAL A 22 9.60 4.39 -9.93
CA VAL A 22 10.08 4.97 -8.69
C VAL A 22 11.60 4.96 -8.72
N GLY A 23 12.21 6.13 -8.47
CA GLY A 23 13.66 6.28 -8.35
C GLY A 23 14.26 5.51 -7.16
N ALA A 24 15.47 5.87 -6.75
CA ALA A 24 16.13 5.24 -5.61
C ALA A 24 15.29 5.38 -4.33
N LEU A 25 14.80 4.26 -3.77
CA LEU A 25 14.07 4.35 -2.49
C LEU A 25 15.03 4.66 -1.33
N PRO A 26 14.61 5.54 -0.42
CA PRO A 26 15.34 5.86 0.80
C PRO A 26 15.32 4.69 1.80
N GLY A 27 16.21 4.73 2.77
CA GLY A 27 16.26 3.76 3.86
C GLY A 27 16.96 2.45 3.50
N THR A 28 17.07 1.57 4.49
CA THR A 28 17.68 0.25 4.32
C THR A 28 16.66 -0.80 3.87
N ARG A 29 17.15 -1.90 3.28
CA ARG A 29 16.29 -3.06 2.96
C ARG A 29 15.54 -3.57 4.18
N ILE A 30 16.18 -3.59 5.35
CA ILE A 30 15.58 -4.05 6.60
C ILE A 30 14.40 -3.16 6.99
N GLU A 31 14.55 -1.84 6.89
CA GLU A 31 13.46 -0.90 7.18
C GLU A 31 12.27 -1.09 6.24
N TRP A 32 12.53 -1.33 4.95
CA TRP A 32 11.49 -1.67 3.97
C TRP A 32 10.79 -2.98 4.26
N VAL A 33 11.53 -4.01 4.66
CA VAL A 33 10.94 -5.30 5.07
C VAL A 33 10.05 -5.13 6.29
N ILE A 34 10.49 -4.37 7.29
CA ILE A 34 9.70 -4.09 8.51
C ILE A 34 8.43 -3.31 8.15
N ALA A 35 8.57 -2.21 7.41
CA ALA A 35 7.44 -1.43 6.92
C ALA A 35 6.44 -2.30 6.15
N ALA A 36 6.97 -3.15 5.27
CA ALA A 36 6.17 -4.00 4.43
C ALA A 36 5.41 -5.06 5.23
N ALA A 37 6.09 -5.70 6.18
CA ALA A 37 5.52 -6.72 7.05
C ALA A 37 4.39 -6.15 7.93
N ARG A 38 4.58 -4.96 8.51
CA ARG A 38 3.57 -4.30 9.35
C ARG A 38 2.28 -3.99 8.59
N ALA A 39 2.41 -3.34 7.43
CA ALA A 39 1.25 -3.04 6.58
C ALA A 39 0.58 -4.31 6.03
N SER A 40 1.35 -5.35 5.71
CA SER A 40 0.81 -6.64 5.28
C SER A 40 0.02 -7.31 6.42
N GLY A 41 0.55 -7.31 7.64
CA GLY A 41 -0.11 -7.84 8.84
C GLY A 41 -1.47 -7.20 9.07
N LEU A 42 -1.53 -5.87 9.00
CA LEU A 42 -2.78 -5.12 9.11
C LEU A 42 -3.81 -5.51 8.04
N LEU A 43 -3.40 -5.51 6.77
CA LEU A 43 -4.31 -5.82 5.66
C LEU A 43 -4.79 -7.29 5.71
N LEU A 44 -3.95 -8.20 6.21
CA LEU A 44 -4.33 -9.59 6.49
C LEU A 44 -5.30 -9.70 7.67
N ALA A 45 -5.07 -8.96 8.76
CA ALA A 45 -5.95 -8.95 9.93
C ALA A 45 -7.35 -8.43 9.57
N LEU A 46 -7.43 -7.35 8.77
CA LEU A 46 -8.68 -6.81 8.24
C LEU A 46 -9.40 -7.85 7.36
N ARG A 47 -8.67 -8.52 6.47
CA ARG A 47 -9.25 -9.57 5.62
C ARG A 47 -9.75 -10.76 6.45
N ALA A 48 -9.01 -11.18 7.47
CA ALA A 48 -9.42 -12.26 8.36
C ALA A 48 -10.67 -11.89 9.17
N ALA A 49 -10.78 -10.64 9.63
CA ALA A 49 -11.96 -10.14 10.33
C ALA A 49 -13.18 -10.07 9.41
N GLU A 50 -13.00 -9.63 8.16
CA GLU A 50 -14.05 -9.62 7.13
C GLU A 50 -14.58 -11.04 6.85
N VAL A 51 -13.69 -12.00 6.58
CA VAL A 51 -14.07 -13.40 6.32
C VAL A 51 -14.78 -14.03 7.52
N ALA A 52 -14.41 -13.64 8.73
CA ALA A 52 -15.06 -14.10 9.96
C ALA A 52 -16.38 -13.35 10.28
N GLY A 53 -16.80 -12.39 9.46
CA GLY A 53 -17.98 -11.56 9.72
C GLY A 53 -17.86 -10.63 10.93
N ARG A 54 -16.64 -10.39 11.42
CA ARG A 54 -16.35 -9.54 12.60
C ARG A 54 -16.22 -8.06 12.26
N ALA A 55 -15.91 -7.74 11.01
CA ALA A 55 -15.86 -6.38 10.51
C ALA A 55 -16.37 -6.34 9.07
N ALA A 56 -16.93 -5.21 8.65
CA ALA A 56 -17.28 -4.94 7.26
C ALA A 56 -16.48 -3.72 6.78
N PRO A 57 -15.24 -3.91 6.30
CA PRO A 57 -14.41 -2.80 5.86
C PRO A 57 -15.06 -2.08 4.66
N PRO A 58 -15.02 -0.74 4.62
CA PRO A 58 -15.52 0.00 3.46
C PRO A 58 -14.57 -0.17 2.26
N PRO A 59 -15.04 0.04 1.01
CA PRO A 59 -14.14 0.12 -0.12
C PRO A 59 -13.04 1.17 0.07
N PRO A 60 -11.78 0.89 -0.33
CA PRO A 60 -11.30 -0.31 -1.03
C PRO A 60 -10.71 -1.40 -0.10
N LEU A 61 -10.97 -1.35 1.20
CA LEU A 61 -10.48 -2.35 2.17
C LEU A 61 -11.25 -3.67 2.10
N ASP A 62 -12.42 -3.65 1.48
CA ASP A 62 -13.29 -4.79 1.27
C ASP A 62 -12.70 -5.82 0.31
N SER A 63 -13.19 -7.06 0.41
CA SER A 63 -12.90 -8.15 -0.52
C SER A 63 -11.41 -8.44 -0.73
N GLY A 64 -10.55 -8.02 0.20
CA GLY A 64 -9.09 -8.08 0.09
C GLY A 64 -8.50 -7.26 -1.07
N ARG A 65 -9.23 -6.26 -1.60
CA ARG A 65 -8.75 -5.45 -2.73
C ARG A 65 -7.50 -4.65 -2.36
N ALA A 66 -7.52 -3.97 -1.22
CA ALA A 66 -6.35 -3.27 -0.69
C ALA A 66 -5.15 -4.21 -0.47
N LEU A 67 -5.38 -5.42 0.05
CA LEU A 67 -4.33 -6.42 0.27
C LEU A 67 -3.66 -6.86 -1.04
N ARG A 68 -4.44 -7.09 -2.10
CA ARG A 68 -3.89 -7.46 -3.43
C ARG A 68 -3.11 -6.32 -4.07
N ALA A 69 -3.66 -5.11 -4.03
CA ALA A 69 -2.97 -3.92 -4.54
C ALA A 69 -1.65 -3.69 -3.80
N TRP A 70 -1.68 -3.79 -2.47
CA TRP A 70 -0.49 -3.73 -1.62
C TRP A 70 0.57 -4.77 -2.00
N ALA A 71 0.17 -6.03 -2.19
CA ALA A 71 1.10 -7.09 -2.58
C ALA A 71 1.78 -6.80 -3.93
N ARG A 72 1.05 -6.23 -4.90
CA ARG A 72 1.59 -5.83 -6.20
C ARG A 72 2.53 -4.63 -6.10
N VAL A 73 2.23 -3.67 -5.23
CA VAL A 73 3.06 -2.49 -4.98
C VAL A 73 4.37 -2.86 -4.26
N VAL A 74 4.31 -3.71 -3.24
CA VAL A 74 5.45 -3.95 -2.35
C VAL A 74 6.39 -5.05 -2.86
N ARG A 75 5.91 -6.00 -3.67
CA ARG A 75 6.74 -7.11 -4.19
C ARG A 75 7.97 -6.61 -4.96
N PRO A 76 7.85 -5.71 -5.95
CA PRO A 76 9.00 -5.16 -6.67
C PRO A 76 10.00 -4.41 -5.75
N VAL A 77 9.51 -3.85 -4.64
CA VAL A 77 10.35 -3.14 -3.65
C VAL A 77 11.19 -4.12 -2.85
N LEU A 78 10.63 -5.25 -2.44
CA LEU A 78 11.30 -6.26 -1.61
C LEU A 78 12.23 -7.19 -2.40
N ASP A 79 11.90 -7.43 -3.68
CA ASP A 79 12.68 -8.27 -4.61
C ASP A 79 13.94 -7.57 -5.13
N ARG A 80 14.14 -6.31 -4.74
CA ARG A 80 15.20 -5.43 -5.22
C ARG A 80 16.59 -5.91 -4.79
N SER A 81 17.13 -6.87 -5.52
CA SER A 81 18.53 -7.22 -5.50
C SER A 81 19.25 -6.35 -6.53
N GLY A 82 19.81 -5.21 -6.09
CA GLY A 82 20.76 -4.42 -6.90
C GLY A 82 20.20 -3.45 -7.96
N CYS A 83 18.87 -3.30 -8.09
CA CYS A 83 18.27 -2.31 -9.00
C CYS A 83 17.95 -1.00 -8.28
N THR A 84 18.18 0.16 -8.90
CA THR A 84 17.92 1.48 -8.31
C THR A 84 16.52 2.02 -8.63
N THR A 85 15.79 1.38 -9.54
CA THR A 85 14.45 1.78 -9.95
C THR A 85 13.46 0.64 -9.77
N VAL A 86 12.20 0.99 -9.48
CA VAL A 86 11.13 0.02 -9.27
C VAL A 86 9.89 0.47 -10.03
N GLY A 87 9.34 -0.40 -10.87
CA GLY A 87 8.06 -0.16 -11.53
C GLY A 87 6.89 -0.59 -10.65
N VAL A 88 5.95 0.32 -10.37
CA VAL A 88 4.70 0.03 -9.65
C VAL A 88 3.49 0.55 -10.43
N GLY A 89 2.38 -0.18 -10.42
CA GLY A 89 1.16 0.22 -11.12
C GLY A 89 0.45 1.38 -10.42
N LEU A 90 0.08 2.42 -11.18
CA LEU A 90 -0.59 3.61 -10.63
C LEU A 90 -1.94 3.30 -9.98
N ASP A 91 -2.72 2.38 -10.54
CA ASP A 91 -4.03 2.02 -9.97
C ASP A 91 -3.91 1.31 -8.63
N ASP A 92 -2.88 0.49 -8.45
CA ASP A 92 -2.62 -0.15 -7.17
C ASP A 92 -2.17 0.88 -6.13
N LEU A 93 -1.35 1.86 -6.51
CA LEU A 93 -0.98 2.98 -5.63
C LEU A 93 -2.19 3.80 -5.21
N ARG A 94 -3.12 4.10 -6.13
CA ARG A 94 -4.39 4.79 -5.81
C ARG A 94 -5.23 4.00 -4.82
N ILE A 95 -5.31 2.68 -4.98
CA ILE A 95 -6.02 1.79 -4.04
C ILE A 95 -5.37 1.85 -2.65
N VAL A 96 -4.04 1.80 -2.58
CA VAL A 96 -3.30 1.88 -1.31
C VAL A 96 -3.51 3.24 -0.63
N ALA A 97 -3.49 4.34 -1.39
CA ALA A 97 -3.78 5.68 -0.87
C ALA A 97 -5.19 5.77 -0.28
N ALA A 98 -6.19 5.30 -1.04
CA ALA A 98 -7.58 5.31 -0.61
C ALA A 98 -7.79 4.41 0.63
N ALA A 99 -7.11 3.27 0.71
CA ALA A 99 -7.12 2.40 1.89
C ALA A 99 -6.55 3.12 3.12
N ALA A 100 -5.39 3.78 3.00
CA ALA A 100 -4.79 4.53 4.09
C ALA A 100 -5.70 5.70 4.56
N ALA A 101 -6.29 6.44 3.62
CA ALA A 101 -7.22 7.51 3.92
C ALA A 101 -8.50 7.00 4.61
N ALA A 102 -9.04 5.86 4.18
CA ALA A 102 -10.22 5.24 4.80
C ALA A 102 -9.94 4.83 6.25
N LEU A 103 -8.79 4.21 6.52
CA LEU A 103 -8.37 3.82 7.87
C LEU A 103 -8.11 5.04 8.76
N GLY A 104 -7.41 6.06 8.25
CA GLY A 104 -7.18 7.30 8.97
C GLY A 104 -8.50 8.01 9.33
N SER A 105 -9.44 8.04 8.39
CA SER A 105 -10.78 8.60 8.62
C SER A 105 -11.57 7.81 9.68
N ALA A 106 -11.46 6.48 9.67
CA ALA A 106 -12.09 5.64 10.70
C ALA A 106 -11.52 5.92 12.10
N LEU A 107 -10.19 6.05 12.21
CA LEU A 107 -9.53 6.46 13.46
C LEU A 107 -10.00 7.83 13.95
N CYS A 108 -10.04 8.83 13.07
CA CYS A 108 -10.54 10.16 13.42
C CYS A 108 -11.99 10.13 13.90
N ARG A 109 -12.88 9.41 13.22
CA ARG A 109 -14.28 9.27 13.63
C ARG A 109 -14.43 8.54 14.96
N SER A 110 -13.68 7.46 15.18
CA SER A 110 -13.70 6.72 16.45
C SER A 110 -13.26 7.63 17.62
N ARG A 111 -12.21 8.44 17.42
CA ARG A 111 -11.75 9.41 18.43
C ARG A 111 -12.79 10.50 18.72
N ALA A 112 -13.50 10.98 17.70
CA ALA A 112 -14.47 12.08 17.85
C ALA A 112 -15.83 11.62 18.39
N GLY A 113 -16.32 10.45 17.98
CA GLY A 113 -17.68 9.99 18.26
C GLY A 113 -17.80 8.93 19.34
N GLY A 114 -16.70 8.39 19.87
CA GLY A 114 -16.70 7.37 20.92
C GLY A 114 -17.41 6.05 20.58
N THR A 115 -17.89 5.90 19.34
CA THR A 115 -18.62 4.71 18.90
C THR A 115 -17.63 3.60 18.56
N ALA A 116 -17.95 2.38 18.99
CA ALA A 116 -17.19 1.20 18.63
C ALA A 116 -17.26 0.98 17.11
N ASP A 117 -16.11 1.06 16.45
CA ASP A 117 -15.96 0.76 15.03
C ASP A 117 -15.20 -0.56 14.91
N PRO A 118 -15.83 -1.65 14.42
CA PRO A 118 -15.17 -2.95 14.31
C PRO A 118 -13.88 -2.95 13.48
N VAL A 119 -13.76 -2.05 12.48
CA VAL A 119 -12.53 -1.90 11.69
C VAL A 119 -11.42 -1.31 12.57
N VAL A 120 -11.75 -0.33 13.40
CA VAL A 120 -10.80 0.29 14.34
C VAL A 120 -10.40 -0.69 15.44
N GLU A 121 -11.30 -1.54 15.91
CA GLU A 121 -10.97 -2.59 16.90
C GLU A 121 -9.99 -3.62 16.33
N VAL A 122 -10.17 -4.03 15.06
CA VAL A 122 -9.19 -4.90 14.37
C VAL A 122 -7.84 -4.21 14.26
N LEU A 123 -7.82 -2.94 13.88
CA LEU A 123 -6.61 -2.14 13.76
C LEU A 123 -5.88 -2.00 15.11
N ARG A 124 -6.61 -1.75 16.22
CA ARG A 124 -6.04 -1.69 17.58
C ARG A 124 -5.50 -3.03 18.05
N ALA A 125 -6.22 -4.12 17.78
CA ALA A 125 -5.79 -5.47 18.14
C ALA A 125 -4.50 -5.88 17.39
N ASP A 126 -4.42 -5.60 16.09
CA ASP A 126 -3.22 -5.85 15.29
C ASP A 126 -2.05 -4.97 15.71
N ALA A 127 -2.30 -3.68 15.97
CA ALA A 127 -1.29 -2.75 16.49
C ALA A 127 -0.71 -3.22 17.84
N ALA A 128 -1.56 -3.68 18.75
CA ALA A 128 -1.14 -4.24 20.04
C ALA A 128 -0.27 -5.49 19.86
N ALA A 129 -0.64 -6.39 18.94
CA ALA A 129 0.16 -7.57 18.62
C ALA A 129 1.54 -7.22 18.03
N GLN A 130 1.62 -6.10 17.31
CA GLN A 130 2.85 -5.57 16.72
C GLN A 130 3.60 -4.59 17.63
N GLN A 131 3.10 -4.34 18.85
CA GLN A 131 3.64 -3.39 19.83
C GLN A 131 3.84 -1.97 19.27
N VAL A 132 2.86 -1.49 18.50
CA VAL A 132 2.80 -0.12 17.95
C VAL A 132 1.41 0.46 18.13
N THR A 133 1.21 1.73 17.78
CA THR A 133 -0.13 2.32 17.76
C THR A 133 -0.87 2.01 16.45
N ALA A 134 -2.19 2.09 16.49
CA ALA A 134 -3.04 1.97 15.30
C ALA A 134 -2.69 3.06 14.27
N GLU A 135 -2.40 4.27 14.75
CA GLU A 135 -1.94 5.40 13.96
C GLU A 135 -0.61 5.09 13.26
N ASP A 136 0.35 4.45 13.94
CA ASP A 136 1.64 4.08 13.34
C ASP A 136 1.48 3.12 12.16
N LEU A 137 0.57 2.14 12.25
CA LEU A 137 0.30 1.21 11.15
C LEU A 137 -0.30 1.93 9.92
N VAL A 138 -1.25 2.84 10.15
CA VAL A 138 -1.87 3.63 9.07
C VAL A 138 -0.86 4.60 8.46
N ALA A 139 -0.07 5.26 9.31
CA ALA A 139 1.01 6.15 8.88
C ALA A 139 2.07 5.39 8.08
N GLN A 140 2.38 4.14 8.43
CA GLN A 140 3.32 3.30 7.70
C GLN A 140 2.83 2.99 6.27
N LEU A 141 1.54 2.69 6.11
CA LEU A 141 0.92 2.47 4.80
C LEU A 141 0.94 3.75 3.96
N ALA A 142 0.57 4.90 4.55
CA ALA A 142 0.59 6.20 3.89
C ALA A 142 2.01 6.65 3.51
N ARG A 143 3.00 6.39 4.37
CA ARG A 143 4.42 6.69 4.14
C ARG A 143 4.97 5.90 2.96
N VAL A 144 4.71 4.59 2.91
CA VAL A 144 5.15 3.76 1.77
C VAL A 144 4.54 4.30 0.48
N HIS A 145 3.24 4.57 0.45
CA HIS A 145 2.61 5.21 -0.71
C HIS A 145 3.31 6.53 -1.08
N GLY A 146 3.48 7.43 -0.11
CA GLY A 146 4.08 8.75 -0.34
C GLY A 146 5.49 8.68 -0.93
N VAL A 147 6.31 7.74 -0.47
CA VAL A 147 7.64 7.51 -1.05
C VAL A 147 7.56 7.04 -2.49
N LEU A 148 6.64 6.11 -2.79
CA LEU A 148 6.49 5.56 -4.14
C LEU A 148 5.87 6.55 -5.13
N THR A 149 5.22 7.61 -4.64
CA THR A 149 4.63 8.69 -5.47
C THR A 149 5.39 10.01 -5.36
N ALA A 150 6.55 10.04 -4.72
CA ALA A 150 7.31 11.26 -4.53
C ALA A 150 7.83 11.81 -5.87
N ALA A 151 7.84 13.13 -6.03
CA ALA A 151 8.30 13.80 -7.25
C ALA A 151 9.79 13.58 -7.55
N GLY A 152 10.57 13.17 -6.55
CA GLY A 152 11.97 12.83 -6.72
C GLY A 152 12.61 12.27 -5.45
N PRO A 153 13.89 11.88 -5.50
CA PRO A 153 14.57 11.18 -4.39
C PRO A 153 14.66 11.98 -3.10
N GLY A 154 14.79 13.31 -3.17
CA GLY A 154 14.81 14.19 -1.99
C GLY A 154 13.50 14.15 -1.21
N SER A 155 12.37 14.38 -1.90
CA SER A 155 11.04 14.30 -1.29
C SER A 155 10.72 12.90 -0.79
N ALA A 156 11.15 11.84 -1.50
CA ALA A 156 11.03 10.47 -1.03
C ALA A 156 11.75 10.28 0.31
N ALA A 157 12.99 10.76 0.43
CA ALA A 157 13.76 10.68 1.66
C ALA A 157 13.11 11.47 2.81
N GLU A 158 12.62 12.67 2.55
CA GLU A 158 11.89 13.48 3.54
C GLU A 158 10.67 12.74 4.08
N ILE A 159 9.83 12.19 3.20
CA ILE A 159 8.65 11.40 3.60
C ILE A 159 9.07 10.16 4.41
N TRP A 160 10.13 9.48 3.99
CA TRP A 160 10.61 8.28 4.66
C TRP A 160 11.09 8.56 6.08
N TRP A 161 11.82 9.65 6.28
CA TRP A 161 12.39 10.02 7.59
C TRP A 161 11.39 10.76 8.48
N ALA A 162 10.44 11.50 7.92
CA ALA A 162 9.38 12.14 8.69
C ALA A 162 8.48 11.12 9.43
N GLY A 163 8.23 9.95 8.82
CA GLY A 163 7.50 8.86 9.47
C GLY A 163 8.39 7.86 10.21
N ALA A 164 9.68 8.14 10.37
CA ALA A 164 10.61 7.39 11.18
C ALA A 164 10.92 8.17 12.46
N THR A 165 9.90 8.59 13.21
CA THR A 165 10.13 9.23 14.52
C THR A 165 10.76 8.23 15.51
N PRO A 166 11.67 8.70 16.38
CA PRO A 166 12.63 7.87 17.09
C PRO A 166 11.97 7.05 18.19
N ARG A 167 12.56 5.90 18.50
CA ARG A 167 12.30 5.15 19.74
C ARG A 167 12.65 6.06 20.93
N GLY A 168 11.63 6.67 21.52
CA GLY A 168 11.67 7.30 22.84
C GLY A 168 10.99 6.41 23.85
#